data_AF-A0A945AUF4-F1
#
_entry.id   AF-A0A945AUF4-F1
#
_cell.length_a   1.000
_cell.length_b   1.000
_cell.length_c   1.000
_cell.angle_alpha   90.00
_cell.angle_beta   90.00
_cell.angle_gamma   90.00
#
_symmetry.space_group_name_H-M   'P 1'
#
loop_
_entity.id
_entity.type
_entity.pdbx_description
1 polymer ?
#
loop_
_entity_poly.entity_id
_entity_poly.type
_entity_poly.pdbx_seq_one_letter_code
_entity_poly.pdbx_strand_id
1 'polypeptide(L)'
;MSSNPIYHLKDAYFFEVPKGLWRYDWKSLSEVPSFLTDGHPNVTDVNEFNRALDGKVMIPQPFAELHSLYTPKSGFAISKYMILELVVASIMVLLFTRVAKQLSTGDHPKGRFANLFEAFLVFIRDQIARPAIDDPPGHGHDDQASPVHRGDSFVPMLWTLFF
;
A
#
# COMPACT_ATOMS: atom_id res chain seq x y z
N MET A 1 19.19 24.39 9.11
CA MET A 1 17.98 25.22 8.97
C MET A 1 17.13 24.65 7.84
N SER A 2 16.07 23.93 8.20
CA SER A 2 14.67 24.31 7.90
C SER A 2 14.21 24.03 6.45
N SER A 3 14.01 22.75 6.09
CA SER A 3 12.89 22.42 5.21
C SER A 3 11.65 22.41 6.10
N ASN A 4 10.68 23.29 5.87
CA ASN A 4 9.42 23.27 6.62
C ASN A 4 8.40 22.42 5.82
N PRO A 5 8.17 21.14 6.16
CA PRO A 5 7.59 20.10 5.31
C PRO A 5 6.26 19.57 5.91
N ILE A 6 5.38 20.49 6.33
CA ILE A 6 4.36 20.33 7.39
C ILE A 6 3.46 19.07 7.29
N TYR A 7 3.25 18.48 6.11
CA TYR A 7 2.46 17.25 5.97
C TYR A 7 3.09 16.22 5.02
N HIS A 8 4.38 16.35 4.69
CA HIS A 8 4.97 15.34 3.83
C HIS A 8 5.20 14.08 4.65
N LEU A 9 4.31 13.11 4.43
CA LEU A 9 4.37 11.77 4.95
C LEU A 9 5.63 11.10 4.38
N LYS A 10 6.78 11.40 5.00
CA LYS A 10 8.07 10.92 4.50
C LYS A 10 8.06 9.42 4.60
N ASP A 11 8.33 8.81 3.46
CA ASP A 11 8.59 7.40 3.42
C ASP A 11 9.80 7.10 4.33
N ALA A 12 9.70 6.00 5.06
CA ALA A 12 10.63 5.70 6.13
C ALA A 12 10.96 4.21 6.14
N TYR A 13 12.19 3.90 6.55
CA TYR A 13 12.70 2.53 6.61
C TYR A 13 12.50 1.88 7.99
N PHE A 14 11.43 2.28 8.68
CA PHE A 14 11.02 1.75 9.99
C PHE A 14 9.50 1.87 10.17
N PHE A 15 8.94 1.04 11.05
CA PHE A 15 7.56 1.16 11.54
C PHE A 15 7.52 1.83 12.91
N GLU A 16 6.48 2.61 13.16
CA GLU A 16 6.24 3.23 14.47
C GLU A 16 5.22 2.41 15.26
N VAL A 17 5.59 2.10 16.50
CA VAL A 17 4.75 1.41 17.48
C VAL A 17 4.86 2.12 18.83
N PRO A 18 3.88 1.97 19.74
CA PRO A 18 4.02 2.43 21.11
C PRO A 18 5.37 2.01 21.72
N LYS A 19 6.08 2.94 22.37
CA LYS A 19 7.43 2.71 22.93
C LYS A 19 7.54 1.56 23.94
N GLY A 20 6.42 1.09 24.48
CA GLY A 20 6.37 -0.10 25.34
C GLY A 20 6.48 -1.42 24.57
N LEU A 21 6.11 -1.44 23.27
CA LEU A 21 6.08 -2.65 22.45
C LEU A 21 7.44 -2.98 21.82
N TRP A 22 8.30 -1.99 21.61
CA TRP A 22 9.61 -2.19 20.99
C TRP A 22 10.65 -1.24 21.57
N ARG A 23 11.76 -1.80 22.06
CA ARG A 23 12.89 -1.08 22.64
C ARG A 23 14.20 -1.65 22.16
N TYR A 24 15.18 -0.79 21.96
CA TYR A 24 16.55 -1.20 21.68
C TYR A 24 17.36 -1.19 22.96
N ASP A 25 18.25 -2.16 23.12
CA ASP A 25 19.12 -2.31 24.29
C ASP A 25 20.59 -2.44 23.87
N TRP A 26 21.03 -1.59 22.94
CA TRP A 26 22.42 -1.58 22.52
C TRP A 26 23.32 -1.15 23.66
N LYS A 27 24.39 -1.90 23.89
CA LYS A 27 25.35 -1.66 24.98
C LYS A 27 26.56 -0.84 24.53
N SER A 28 26.83 -0.82 23.24
CA SER A 28 28.00 -0.17 22.65
C SER A 28 27.65 0.51 21.33
N LEU A 29 28.40 1.55 20.94
CA LEU A 29 28.21 2.23 19.65
C LEU A 29 28.48 1.30 18.45
N SER A 30 29.27 0.23 18.62
CA SER A 30 29.51 -0.77 17.58
C SER A 30 28.29 -1.63 17.25
N GLU A 31 27.31 -1.72 18.15
CA GLU A 31 26.05 -2.44 17.89
C GLU A 31 25.03 -1.58 17.15
N VAL A 32 25.20 -0.26 17.20
CA VAL A 32 24.34 0.68 16.48
C VAL A 32 24.68 0.61 14.98
N PRO A 33 23.68 0.51 14.09
CA PRO A 33 23.93 0.57 12.66
C PRO A 33 24.77 1.79 12.26
N SER A 34 25.82 1.58 11.47
CA SER A 34 26.79 2.60 11.11
C SER A 34 26.16 3.86 10.49
N PHE A 35 25.12 3.70 9.67
CA PHE A 35 24.44 4.84 9.06
C PHE A 35 23.81 5.81 10.08
N LEU A 36 23.49 5.34 11.28
CA LEU A 36 22.98 6.19 12.37
C LEU A 36 24.11 6.92 13.09
N THR A 37 25.24 6.25 13.33
CA THR A 37 26.40 6.86 13.96
C THR A 37 27.07 7.88 13.03
N ASP A 38 27.15 7.56 11.73
CA ASP A 38 27.73 8.43 10.70
C ASP A 38 26.94 9.73 10.52
N GLY A 39 25.61 9.67 10.64
CA GLY A 39 24.73 10.84 10.59
C GLY A 39 24.74 11.69 11.86
N HIS A 40 25.28 11.17 12.97
CA HIS A 40 25.29 11.80 14.28
C HIS A 40 26.66 11.69 14.98
N PRO A 41 27.75 12.23 14.38
CA PRO A 41 29.11 12.06 14.89
C PRO A 41 29.34 12.70 16.27
N ASN A 42 28.48 13.64 16.68
CA ASN A 42 28.56 14.30 17.98
C ASN A 42 27.91 13.48 19.12
N VAL A 43 27.16 12.42 18.79
CA VAL A 43 26.47 11.58 19.78
C VAL A 43 27.39 10.43 20.16
N THR A 44 27.95 10.50 21.37
CA THR A 44 28.87 9.48 21.89
C THR A 44 28.21 8.51 22.88
N ASP A 45 26.97 8.79 23.31
CA ASP A 45 26.22 7.95 24.24
C ASP A 45 25.24 7.03 23.50
N VAL A 46 25.36 5.72 23.72
CA VAL A 46 24.48 4.70 23.14
C VAL A 46 23.03 4.82 23.64
N ASN A 47 22.83 5.31 24.86
CA ASN A 47 21.48 5.44 25.44
C ASN A 47 20.65 6.49 24.71
N GLU A 48 21.30 7.48 24.08
CA GLU A 48 20.62 8.46 23.25
C GLU A 48 20.03 7.81 21.98
N PHE A 49 20.79 6.91 21.34
CA PHE A 49 20.30 6.11 20.22
C PHE A 49 19.16 5.18 20.62
N ASN A 50 19.30 4.45 21.73
CA ASN A 50 18.25 3.58 22.25
C ASN A 50 16.95 4.37 22.46
N ARG A 51 17.01 5.50 23.20
CA ARG A 51 15.84 6.35 23.47
C ARG A 51 15.24 6.98 22.21
N ALA A 52 16.07 7.31 21.21
CA ALA A 52 15.63 7.89 19.95
C ALA A 52 14.96 6.86 19.01
N LEU A 53 15.30 5.58 19.14
CA LEU A 53 14.74 4.48 18.36
C LEU A 53 13.70 3.66 19.09
N ASP A 54 13.47 3.86 20.38
CA ASP A 54 12.36 3.25 21.10
C ASP A 54 11.04 3.52 20.36
N GLY A 55 10.28 2.45 20.12
CA GLY A 55 9.06 2.47 19.33
C GLY A 55 9.27 2.49 17.81
N LYS A 56 10.51 2.41 17.30
CA LYS A 56 10.79 2.33 15.86
C LYS A 56 11.28 0.95 15.48
N VAL A 57 10.44 0.12 14.88
CA VAL A 57 10.87 -1.19 14.37
C VAL A 57 11.58 -0.97 13.03
N MET A 58 12.91 -1.07 13.02
CA MET A 58 13.68 -0.94 11.77
C MET A 58 13.35 -2.05 10.77
N ILE A 59 13.17 -1.67 9.51
CA ILE A 59 12.95 -2.60 8.40
C ILE A 59 14.33 -3.04 7.89
N PRO A 60 14.66 -4.35 7.89
CA PRO A 60 15.91 -4.84 7.32
C PRO A 60 16.04 -4.46 5.85
N GLN A 61 17.22 -3.99 5.45
CA GLN A 61 17.52 -3.54 4.09
C GLN A 61 18.50 -4.51 3.41
N PRO A 62 18.06 -5.67 2.90
CA PRO A 62 18.95 -6.64 2.26
C PRO A 62 19.52 -6.15 0.91
N PHE A 63 18.91 -5.14 0.29
CA PHE A 63 19.26 -4.67 -1.05
C PHE A 63 19.70 -3.19 -1.11
N ALA A 64 19.92 -2.56 0.04
CA ALA A 64 20.30 -1.15 0.11
C ALA A 64 21.16 -0.82 1.31
N GLU A 65 22.01 0.19 1.14
CA GLU A 65 22.67 0.89 2.25
C GLU A 65 21.91 2.19 2.53
N LEU A 66 21.68 2.49 3.80
CA LEU A 66 20.98 3.71 4.21
C LEU A 66 21.98 4.83 4.48
N HIS A 67 21.61 6.05 4.12
CA HIS A 67 22.29 7.27 4.60
C HIS A 67 21.57 7.82 5.84
N SER A 68 20.24 7.68 5.87
CA SER A 68 19.41 8.00 7.03
C SER A 68 18.18 7.10 7.04
N LEU A 69 17.36 7.18 8.10
CA LEU A 69 16.08 6.47 8.20
C LEU A 69 15.05 6.83 7.10
N TYR A 70 15.33 7.85 6.29
CA TYR A 70 14.44 8.36 5.25
C TYR A 70 15.10 8.47 3.88
N THR A 71 16.38 8.13 3.74
CA THR A 71 17.11 8.32 2.47
C THR A 71 18.07 7.17 2.22
N PRO A 72 17.96 6.50 1.06
CA PRO A 72 18.91 5.47 0.68
C PRO A 72 20.22 6.12 0.25
N LYS A 73 21.35 5.50 0.61
CA LYS A 73 22.68 5.86 0.12
C LYS A 73 22.93 5.22 -1.25
N SER A 74 22.56 3.95 -1.38
CA SER A 74 22.71 3.16 -2.60
C SER A 74 21.75 1.97 -2.59
N GLY A 75 21.47 1.41 -3.76
CA GLY A 75 20.63 0.22 -3.90
C GLY A 75 19.12 0.49 -3.85
N PHE A 76 18.36 -0.56 -3.58
CA PHE A 76 16.89 -0.54 -3.55
C PHE A 76 16.38 -0.70 -2.12
N ALA A 77 15.99 0.42 -1.50
CA ALA A 77 15.56 0.42 -0.10
C ALA A 77 14.06 0.13 0.02
N ILE A 78 13.73 -0.84 0.86
CA ILE A 78 12.36 -1.29 1.13
C ILE A 78 11.77 -0.40 2.21
N SER A 79 10.78 0.38 1.84
CA SER A 79 10.14 1.31 2.74
C SER A 79 8.91 0.74 3.44
N LYS A 80 8.43 1.43 4.48
CA LYS A 80 7.20 1.04 5.19
C LYS A 80 5.99 1.05 4.25
N TYR A 81 5.90 2.00 3.32
CA TYR A 81 4.77 2.06 2.39
C TYR A 81 4.78 0.90 1.41
N MET A 82 5.94 0.52 0.89
CA MET A 82 6.03 -0.66 0.01
C MET A 82 5.56 -1.95 0.70
N ILE A 83 5.87 -2.12 1.98
CA ILE A 83 5.36 -3.26 2.76
C ILE A 83 3.85 -3.16 2.96
N LEU A 84 3.34 -1.99 3.31
CA LEU A 84 1.90 -1.77 3.48
C LEU A 84 1.12 -1.99 2.17
N GLU A 85 1.63 -1.50 1.05
CA GLU A 85 1.09 -1.72 -0.29
C GLU A 85 1.07 -3.22 -0.62
N LEU A 86 2.17 -3.94 -0.36
CA LEU A 86 2.22 -5.38 -0.58
C LEU A 86 1.19 -6.13 0.27
N VAL A 87 0.99 -5.72 1.53
CA VAL A 87 -0.03 -6.30 2.42
C VAL A 87 -1.43 -6.03 1.87
N VAL A 88 -1.74 -4.78 1.50
CA VAL A 88 -3.05 -4.41 0.93
C VAL A 88 -3.29 -5.15 -0.39
N ALA A 89 -2.33 -5.17 -1.30
CA ALA A 89 -2.40 -5.90 -2.56
C ALA A 89 -2.63 -7.40 -2.32
N SER A 90 -1.95 -8.01 -1.35
CA SER A 90 -2.15 -9.41 -0.98
C SER A 90 -3.56 -9.66 -0.47
N ILE A 91 -4.09 -8.79 0.39
CA ILE A 91 -5.47 -8.88 0.89
C ILE A 91 -6.47 -8.77 -0.27
N MET A 92 -6.28 -7.80 -1.18
CA MET A 92 -7.13 -7.64 -2.37
C MET A 92 -7.11 -8.87 -3.25
N VAL A 93 -5.93 -9.39 -3.60
CA VAL A 93 -5.79 -10.62 -4.41
C VAL A 93 -6.51 -11.79 -3.75
N LEU A 94 -6.34 -11.99 -2.43
CA LEU A 94 -7.01 -13.08 -1.71
C LEU A 94 -8.53 -12.92 -1.70
N LEU A 95 -9.04 -11.72 -1.44
CA LEU A 95 -10.47 -11.44 -1.42
C LEU A 95 -11.10 -11.63 -2.80
N PHE A 96 -10.55 -11.00 -3.84
CA PHE A 96 -11.08 -11.11 -5.21
C PHE A 96 -10.96 -12.51 -5.78
N THR A 97 -9.85 -13.22 -5.52
CA THR A 97 -9.71 -14.62 -5.94
C THR A 97 -10.78 -15.49 -5.29
N ARG A 98 -11.14 -15.25 -4.03
CA ARG A 98 -12.19 -16.00 -3.32
C ARG A 98 -13.57 -15.71 -3.91
N VAL A 99 -13.90 -14.44 -4.15
CA VAL A 99 -15.18 -14.03 -4.77
C VAL A 99 -15.29 -14.58 -6.20
N ALA A 100 -14.25 -14.45 -7.01
CA ALA A 100 -14.22 -14.96 -8.38
C ALA A 100 -14.40 -16.48 -8.43
N LYS A 101 -13.75 -17.23 -7.54
CA LYS A 101 -13.95 -18.68 -7.42
C LYS A 101 -15.41 -19.03 -7.10
N GLN A 102 -16.04 -18.29 -6.20
CA GLN A 102 -17.45 -18.51 -5.84
C GLN A 102 -18.42 -18.19 -6.99
N LEU A 103 -18.18 -17.11 -7.73
CA LEU A 103 -18.99 -16.78 -8.91
C LEU A 103 -18.79 -17.78 -10.05
N SER A 104 -17.55 -18.29 -10.23
CA SER A 104 -17.25 -19.26 -11.28
C SER A 104 -18.00 -20.59 -11.12
N THR A 105 -18.45 -20.93 -9.91
CA THR A 105 -19.25 -22.15 -9.67
C THR A 105 -20.71 -22.02 -10.12
N GLY A 106 -21.16 -20.85 -10.58
CA GLY A 106 -22.55 -20.59 -10.99
C GLY A 106 -23.55 -20.50 -9.82
N ASP A 107 -23.06 -20.73 -8.60
CA ASP A 107 -23.78 -20.53 -7.36
C ASP A 107 -23.85 -19.03 -7.02
N HIS A 108 -24.99 -18.57 -6.50
CA HIS A 108 -25.10 -17.21 -5.98
C HIS A 108 -24.11 -16.99 -4.84
N PRO A 109 -23.53 -15.79 -4.67
CA PRO A 109 -22.70 -15.49 -3.51
C PRO A 109 -23.45 -15.76 -2.21
N LYS A 110 -22.79 -16.52 -1.33
CA LYS A 110 -23.31 -16.93 -0.02
C LYS A 110 -22.44 -16.30 1.07
N GLY A 111 -23.08 -15.56 1.97
CA GLY A 111 -22.46 -14.98 3.16
C GLY A 111 -22.37 -13.45 3.13
N ARG A 112 -22.30 -12.84 4.31
CA ARG A 112 -22.35 -11.36 4.47
C ARG A 112 -21.24 -10.63 3.71
N PHE A 113 -20.02 -11.15 3.74
CA PHE A 113 -18.88 -10.53 3.07
C PHE A 113 -18.93 -10.67 1.55
N ALA A 114 -19.23 -11.87 1.04
CA ALA A 114 -19.35 -12.09 -0.40
C ALA A 114 -20.46 -11.20 -1.01
N ASN A 115 -21.60 -11.11 -0.33
CA ASN A 115 -22.71 -10.25 -0.76
C ASN A 115 -22.34 -8.76 -0.71
N LEU A 116 -21.57 -8.31 0.29
CA LEU A 116 -21.13 -6.92 0.37
C LEU A 116 -20.20 -6.56 -0.80
N PHE A 117 -19.20 -7.39 -1.08
CA PHE A 117 -18.27 -7.15 -2.19
C PHE A 117 -18.97 -7.27 -3.55
N GLU A 118 -19.84 -8.26 -3.74
CA GLU A 118 -20.67 -8.36 -4.95
C GLU A 118 -21.51 -7.09 -5.14
N ALA A 119 -22.13 -6.57 -4.09
CA ALA A 119 -22.92 -5.34 -4.18
C ALA A 119 -22.06 -4.15 -4.65
N PHE A 120 -20.84 -3.99 -4.14
CA PHE A 120 -19.93 -2.94 -4.63
C PHE A 120 -19.49 -3.18 -6.08
N LEU A 121 -19.17 -4.43 -6.46
CA LEU A 121 -18.72 -4.75 -7.81
C LEU A 121 -19.82 -4.49 -8.85
N VAL A 122 -21.03 -4.96 -8.57
CA VAL A 122 -22.22 -4.77 -9.40
C VAL A 122 -22.60 -3.28 -9.42
N PHE A 123 -22.50 -2.57 -8.30
CA PHE A 123 -22.74 -1.13 -8.24
C PHE A 123 -21.77 -0.35 -9.15
N ILE A 124 -20.46 -0.63 -9.07
CA ILE A 124 -19.48 0.05 -9.93
C ILE A 124 -19.76 -0.28 -11.42
N ARG A 125 -20.15 -1.51 -11.76
CA ARG A 125 -20.51 -1.85 -13.14
C ARG A 125 -21.79 -1.15 -13.60
N ASP A 126 -22.88 -1.34 -12.87
CA ASP A 126 -24.23 -1.01 -13.34
C ASP A 126 -24.61 0.45 -13.08
N GLN A 127 -24.04 1.09 -12.05
CA GLN A 127 -24.36 2.46 -11.66
C GLN A 127 -23.27 3.48 -11.99
N ILE A 128 -22.05 3.04 -12.31
CA ILE A 128 -20.94 3.94 -12.66
C ILE A 128 -20.46 3.67 -14.09
N ALA A 129 -19.98 2.46 -14.39
CA ALA A 129 -19.33 2.17 -15.66
C ALA A 129 -20.30 2.26 -16.85
N ARG A 130 -21.41 1.52 -16.79
CA ARG A 130 -22.42 1.52 -17.88
C ARG A 130 -23.03 2.92 -18.09
N PRO A 131 -23.54 3.62 -17.07
CA PRO A 131 -24.19 4.92 -17.30
C PRO A 131 -23.23 6.03 -17.76
N ALA A 132 -21.95 5.96 -17.41
CA ALA A 132 -20.97 6.99 -17.76
C ALA A 132 -20.27 6.75 -19.11
N ILE A 133 -20.18 5.49 -19.56
CA ILE A 133 -19.36 5.11 -20.73
C ILE A 133 -20.21 4.57 -21.88
N ASP A 134 -21.36 3.95 -21.62
CA ASP A 134 -22.26 3.51 -22.69
C ASP A 134 -22.98 4.71 -23.31
N ASP A 135 -23.14 4.70 -24.64
CA ASP A 135 -23.86 5.74 -25.35
C ASP A 135 -25.36 5.72 -24.98
N PRO A 136 -26.02 6.88 -24.85
CA PRO A 136 -27.45 6.94 -24.58
C PRO A 136 -28.24 6.22 -25.68
N PRO A 137 -29.28 5.44 -25.31
CA PRO A 137 -30.13 4.78 -26.30
C PRO A 137 -30.79 5.86 -27.20
N GLY A 138 -30.38 5.91 -28.46
CA GLY A 138 -30.93 6.82 -29.48
C GLY A 138 -29.95 7.83 -30.10
N HIS A 139 -28.70 7.91 -29.65
CA HIS A 139 -27.67 8.75 -30.27
C HIS A 139 -26.35 7.98 -30.47
N GLY A 140 -26.27 7.19 -31.54
CA GLY A 140 -25.04 6.50 -31.94
C GLY A 140 -25.15 5.98 -33.36
N HIS A 141 -24.18 6.32 -34.20
CA HIS A 141 -24.11 5.97 -35.62
C HIS A 141 -24.23 4.45 -35.85
N ASP A 142 -25.04 4.06 -36.84
CA ASP A 142 -25.29 2.69 -37.32
C ASP A 142 -24.06 2.06 -38.02
N ASP A 143 -22.88 2.15 -37.41
CA ASP A 143 -21.69 1.49 -37.91
C ASP A 143 -21.42 0.22 -37.09
N GLN A 144 -21.60 -0.90 -37.78
CA GLN A 144 -21.31 -2.30 -37.45
C GLN A 144 -20.46 -2.55 -36.17
N ALA A 145 -21.04 -3.39 -35.29
CA ALA A 145 -20.35 -4.12 -34.21
C ALA A 145 -19.90 -3.34 -32.95
N SER A 146 -20.58 -2.25 -32.56
CA SER A 146 -20.39 -1.68 -31.21
C SER A 146 -20.99 -2.63 -30.15
N PRO A 147 -20.20 -3.12 -29.16
CA PRO A 147 -20.71 -3.99 -28.12
C PRO A 147 -21.73 -3.23 -27.26
N VAL A 148 -22.89 -3.86 -27.00
CA VAL A 148 -24.05 -3.30 -26.27
C VAL A 148 -23.70 -2.74 -24.87
N HIS A 149 -22.52 -3.08 -24.33
CA HIS A 149 -21.98 -2.51 -23.09
C HIS A 149 -20.48 -2.27 -23.20
N ARG A 150 -20.07 -1.15 -23.82
CA ARG A 150 -18.65 -0.75 -23.86
C ARG A 150 -18.10 -0.54 -22.45
N GLY A 151 -18.93 -0.05 -21.52
CA GLY A 151 -18.61 0.12 -20.11
C GLY A 151 -18.09 -1.13 -19.44
N ASP A 152 -18.58 -2.32 -19.81
CA ASP A 152 -18.15 -3.59 -19.21
C ASP A 152 -16.66 -3.89 -19.43
N SER A 153 -16.08 -3.38 -20.53
CA SER A 153 -14.64 -3.53 -20.81
C SER A 153 -13.74 -2.71 -19.87
N PHE A 154 -14.26 -1.65 -19.27
CA PHE A 154 -13.53 -0.76 -18.35
C PHE A 154 -13.71 -1.15 -16.88
N VAL A 155 -14.66 -2.03 -16.58
CA VAL A 155 -14.97 -2.48 -15.23
C VAL A 155 -13.73 -3.00 -14.46
N PRO A 156 -12.82 -3.81 -15.04
CA PRO A 156 -11.63 -4.26 -14.32
C PRO A 156 -10.73 -3.11 -13.86
N MET A 157 -10.53 -2.10 -14.69
CA MET A 157 -9.74 -0.90 -14.36
C MET A 157 -10.43 -0.10 -13.23
N LEU A 158 -11.74 0.11 -13.35
CA LEU A 158 -12.52 0.85 -12.35
C LEU A 158 -12.45 0.15 -10.99
N TRP A 159 -12.61 -1.17 -10.95
CA TRP A 159 -12.45 -1.92 -9.70
C TRP A 159 -11.05 -1.72 -9.08
N THR A 160 -9.97 -1.77 -9.86
CA THR A 160 -8.61 -1.51 -9.31
C THR A 160 -8.37 -0.07 -8.87
N LEU A 161 -9.20 0.88 -9.30
CA LEU A 161 -9.09 2.28 -8.88
C LEU A 161 -9.87 2.57 -7.59
N PHE A 162 -10.95 1.82 -7.35
CA PHE A 162 -11.79 1.98 -6.16
C PHE A 162 -11.40 1.08 -4.98
N PHE A 163 -10.69 -0.03 -5.23
CA PHE A 163 -10.24 -1.00 -4.23
C PHE A 163 -8.72 -1.06 -4.14
#